data_AF-A0A443PFX8-F1
#
_entry.id   AF-A0A443PFX8-F1
#
_cell.length_a   1.000
_cell.length_b   1.000
_cell.length_c   1.000
_cell.angle_alpha   90.00
_cell.angle_beta   90.00
_cell.angle_gamma   90.00
#
_symmetry.space_group_name_H-M   'P 1'
#
loop_
_entity.id
_entity.type
_entity.pdbx_description
1 polymer ?
#
loop_
_entity_poly.entity_id
_entity_poly.type
_entity_poly.pdbx_seq_one_letter_code
_entity_poly.pdbx_strand_id
1 'polypeptide(L)'
;MNGWVHLINKSVILIQVGIVGQYTEDGSVDIHGRPALRQTSGNWRASAILMGVECFESLAYYGISTNLVMYIGKTLHQGNASIAASITTWIGTSYLTPFIGALIADSCWGRYKTIFVSTLIFLLLGP
;
A
#
# COMPACT_ATOMS: atom_id res chain seq x y z
N MET A 1 -7.63 -48.61 34.23
CA MET A 1 -7.19 -48.78 32.83
C MET A 1 -7.54 -47.60 31.90
N ASN A 2 -8.24 -46.56 32.37
CA ASN A 2 -8.77 -45.49 31.50
C ASN A 2 -7.89 -44.20 31.42
N GLY A 3 -6.84 -44.10 32.24
CA GLY A 3 -6.00 -42.89 32.32
C GLY A 3 -5.20 -42.60 31.04
N TRP A 4 -4.71 -43.64 30.37
CA TRP A 4 -3.95 -43.50 29.12
C TRP A 4 -4.82 -42.99 27.96
N VAL A 5 -6.09 -43.39 27.91
CA VAL A 5 -7.07 -42.89 26.93
C VAL A 5 -7.34 -41.39 27.13
N HIS A 6 -7.40 -40.94 28.38
CA HIS A 6 -7.59 -39.52 28.69
C HIS A 6 -6.37 -38.67 28.31
N LEU A 7 -5.15 -39.19 28.51
CA LEU A 7 -3.92 -38.52 28.09
C LEU A 7 -3.81 -38.41 26.56
N ILE A 8 -4.17 -39.46 25.82
CA ILE A 8 -4.19 -39.43 24.35
C ILE A 8 -5.19 -38.40 23.84
N ASN A 9 -6.40 -38.37 24.41
CA ASN A 9 -7.43 -37.42 23.99
C ASN A 9 -7.01 -35.97 24.31
N LYS A 10 -6.39 -35.73 25.47
CA LYS A 10 -5.85 -34.42 25.85
C LYS A 10 -4.71 -33.97 24.91
N SER A 11 -3.80 -34.86 24.54
CA SER A 11 -2.74 -34.56 23.58
C SER A 11 -3.28 -34.29 22.17
N VAL A 12 -4.27 -35.06 21.71
CA VAL A 12 -4.94 -34.85 20.40
C VAL A 12 -5.68 -33.51 20.37
N ILE A 13 -6.37 -33.15 21.44
CA ILE A 13 -7.06 -31.85 21.58
C ILE A 13 -6.04 -30.70 21.55
N LEU A 14 -4.91 -30.82 22.26
CA LEU A 14 -3.87 -29.79 22.24
C LEU A 14 -3.23 -29.63 20.85
N ILE A 15 -3.09 -30.71 20.08
CA ILE A 15 -2.61 -30.65 18.69
C ILE A 15 -3.64 -29.96 17.79
N GLN A 16 -4.92 -30.29 17.90
CA GLN A 16 -5.98 -29.64 17.13
C GLN A 16 -6.12 -28.14 17.47
N VAL A 17 -6.13 -27.79 18.75
CA VAL A 17 -6.17 -26.39 19.21
C VAL A 17 -4.91 -25.63 18.77
N GLY A 18 -3.75 -26.28 18.78
CA GLY A 18 -2.49 -25.69 18.31
C GLY A 18 -2.48 -25.39 16.81
N ILE A 19 -3.10 -26.23 15.98
CA ILE A 19 -3.19 -26.04 14.52
C ILE A 19 -4.25 -24.98 14.16
N VAL A 20 -5.39 -24.98 14.85
CA VAL A 20 -6.47 -23.99 14.63
C VAL A 20 -6.01 -22.57 15.00
N GLY A 21 -5.15 -22.40 16.00
CA GLY A 21 -4.66 -21.08 16.42
C GLY A 21 -3.58 -20.43 15.53
N GLN A 22 -3.06 -21.11 14.51
CA GLN A 22 -1.97 -20.58 13.66
C GLN A 22 -2.45 -19.75 12.48
N TYR A 23 -3.68 -19.98 12.02
CA TYR A 23 -4.27 -19.31 10.86
C TYR A 23 -5.30 -18.28 11.31
N THR A 24 -5.42 -17.20 10.55
CA THR A 24 -6.42 -16.16 10.82
C THR A 24 -7.81 -16.70 10.45
N GLU A 25 -8.73 -16.79 11.42
CA GLU A 25 -10.10 -17.29 11.23
C GLU A 25 -11.03 -16.30 10.49
N ASP A 26 -10.49 -15.15 10.07
CA ASP A 26 -11.19 -14.06 9.38
C ASP A 26 -11.24 -14.23 7.84
N GLY A 27 -10.65 -15.31 7.32
CA GLY A 27 -10.58 -15.59 5.89
C GLY A 27 -9.52 -14.76 5.14
N SER A 28 -8.64 -14.07 5.85
CA SER A 28 -7.55 -13.31 5.24
C SER A 28 -6.55 -14.25 4.56
N VAL A 29 -6.19 -13.95 3.32
CA VAL A 29 -5.28 -14.75 2.50
C VAL A 29 -4.00 -13.98 2.20
N ASP A 30 -2.88 -14.69 2.23
CA ASP A 30 -1.57 -14.18 1.80
C ASP A 30 -1.58 -13.88 0.29
N ILE A 31 -0.57 -13.15 -0.20
CA ILE A 31 -0.42 -12.79 -1.63
C ILE A 31 -0.35 -14.00 -2.58
N HIS A 32 -0.19 -15.21 -2.02
CA HIS A 32 -0.16 -16.50 -2.70
C HIS A 32 -1.48 -17.29 -2.58
N GLY A 33 -2.55 -16.70 -2.03
CA GLY A 33 -3.86 -17.35 -1.87
C GLY A 33 -3.91 -18.42 -0.78
N ARG A 34 -2.92 -18.48 0.10
CA ARG A 34 -2.90 -19.39 1.28
C ARG A 34 -3.55 -18.69 2.47
N PRO A 35 -4.22 -19.41 3.38
CA PRO A 35 -4.76 -18.81 4.60
C PRO A 35 -3.62 -18.13 5.38
N ALA A 36 -3.82 -16.86 5.72
CA ALA A 36 -2.79 -16.04 6.34
C ALA A 36 -2.41 -16.64 7.70
N LEU A 37 -1.11 -16.79 7.93
CA LEU A 37 -0.57 -17.19 9.22
C LEU A 37 -0.60 -15.97 10.15
N ARG A 38 -1.25 -16.11 11.31
CA ARG A 38 -1.41 -15.02 12.28
C ARG A 38 -0.08 -14.50 12.83
N GLN A 39 0.98 -15.31 12.80
CA GLN A 39 2.31 -14.92 13.26
C GLN A 39 3.09 -14.07 12.24
N THR A 40 2.76 -14.17 10.95
CA THR A 40 3.49 -13.51 9.85
C THR A 40 2.68 -12.43 9.15
N SER A 41 1.35 -12.51 9.20
CA SER A 41 0.45 -11.49 8.65
C SER A 41 0.39 -10.29 9.60
N GLY A 42 0.82 -9.11 9.13
CA GLY A 42 0.83 -7.87 9.92
C GLY A 42 2.14 -7.62 10.68
N ASN A 43 3.29 -7.74 10.01
CA ASN A 43 4.58 -7.44 10.63
C ASN A 43 4.65 -5.94 11.01
N TRP A 44 4.98 -5.61 12.26
CA TRP A 44 5.11 -4.23 12.77
C TRP A 44 6.11 -3.36 11.97
N ARG A 45 7.02 -4.02 11.24
CA ARG A 45 7.92 -3.36 10.30
C ARG A 45 7.19 -2.78 9.09
N ALA A 46 6.16 -3.46 8.58
CA ALA A 46 5.37 -2.97 7.46
C ALA A 46 4.57 -1.72 7.86
N SER A 47 3.96 -1.72 9.05
CA SER A 47 3.28 -0.53 9.58
C SER A 47 4.26 0.61 9.85
N ALA A 48 5.46 0.33 10.37
CA ALA A 48 6.50 1.34 10.56
C ALA A 48 7.00 1.96 9.24
N ILE A 49 7.17 1.15 8.18
CA ILE A 49 7.53 1.64 6.85
C ILE A 49 6.42 2.54 6.28
N LEU A 50 5.16 2.11 6.38
CA LEU A 50 4.02 2.91 5.91
C LEU A 50 3.95 4.26 6.64
N MET A 51 4.11 4.24 7.97
CA MET A 51 4.12 5.47 8.76
C MET A 51 5.30 6.37 8.40
N GLY A 52 6.47 5.80 8.12
CA GLY A 52 7.61 6.56 7.61
C GLY A 52 7.31 7.23 6.27
N VAL A 53 6.72 6.50 5.32
CA VAL A 53 6.32 7.05 4.01
C VAL A 53 5.33 8.21 4.17
N GLU A 54 4.31 8.04 5.00
CA GLU A 54 3.32 9.08 5.30
C GLU A 54 3.97 10.35 5.89
N CYS A 55 4.90 10.17 6.83
CA CYS A 55 5.64 11.28 7.42
C CYS A 55 6.50 12.02 6.38
N PHE A 56 7.19 11.29 5.49
CA PHE A 56 8.00 11.89 4.43
C PHE A 56 7.14 12.61 3.39
N GLU A 57 6.00 12.04 3.01
CA GLU A 57 5.04 12.67 2.12
C GLU A 57 4.55 13.99 2.71
N SER A 58 4.09 13.96 3.95
CA SER A 58 3.63 15.16 4.67
C SER A 58 4.73 16.22 4.74
N LEU A 59 5.96 15.84 5.09
CA LEU A 59 7.09 16.76 5.17
C LEU A 59 7.39 17.42 3.81
N ALA A 60 7.44 16.62 2.74
CA ALA A 60 7.69 17.12 1.39
C ALA A 60 6.55 18.05 0.92
N TYR A 61 5.30 17.69 1.20
CA TYR A 61 4.13 18.49 0.84
C TYR A 61 4.16 19.86 1.53
N TYR A 62 4.39 19.92 2.84
CA TYR A 62 4.48 21.18 3.57
C TYR A 62 5.74 21.99 3.17
N GLY A 63 6.87 21.31 2.92
CA GLY A 63 8.10 21.97 2.45
C GLY A 63 7.94 22.64 1.09
N ILE A 64 7.36 21.94 0.11
CA ILE A 64 7.15 22.47 -1.24
C ILE A 64 6.05 23.54 -1.22
N SER A 65 4.93 23.32 -0.53
CA SER A 65 3.83 24.29 -0.50
C SER A 65 4.26 25.63 0.12
N THR A 66 4.98 25.61 1.24
CA THR A 66 5.47 26.86 1.87
C THR A 66 6.48 27.59 1.00
N ASN A 67 7.41 26.87 0.37
CA ASN A 67 8.39 27.45 -0.55
C ASN A 67 7.69 28.06 -1.79
N LEU A 68 6.73 27.35 -2.37
CA LEU A 68 5.98 27.80 -3.53
C LEU A 68 5.16 29.07 -3.23
N VAL A 69 4.43 29.10 -2.10
CA VAL A 69 3.68 30.29 -1.66
C VAL A 69 4.62 31.48 -1.46
N MET A 70 5.75 31.29 -0.79
CA MET A 70 6.71 32.38 -0.57
C MET A 70 7.35 32.86 -1.87
N TYR A 71 7.69 31.96 -2.80
CA TYR A 71 8.30 32.31 -4.08
C TYR A 71 7.36 33.14 -4.95
N ILE A 72 6.10 32.72 -5.10
CA ILE A 72 5.12 33.46 -5.91
C ILE A 72 4.78 34.81 -5.24
N GLY A 73 4.66 34.85 -3.91
CA GLY A 73 4.34 36.07 -3.17
C GLY A 73 5.48 37.10 -3.13
N LYS A 74 6.73 36.68 -2.95
CA LYS A 74 7.88 37.59 -2.83
C LYS A 74 8.55 37.93 -4.15
N THR A 75 8.63 36.99 -5.09
CA THR A 75 9.51 37.13 -6.27
C THR A 75 8.75 37.50 -7.53
N LEU A 76 7.48 37.07 -7.64
CA LEU A 76 6.65 37.36 -8.81
C LEU A 76 5.72 38.57 -8.67
N HIS A 77 5.57 39.14 -7.46
CA HIS A 77 4.62 40.25 -7.16
C HIS A 77 3.23 40.05 -7.78
N GLN A 78 2.78 38.80 -7.91
CA GLN A 78 1.49 38.50 -8.51
C GLN A 78 0.37 38.77 -7.52
N GLY A 79 -0.76 39.30 -8.01
CA GLY A 79 -1.94 39.54 -7.18
C GLY A 79 -2.46 38.24 -6.55
N ASN A 80 -3.05 38.35 -5.35
CA ASN A 80 -3.51 37.20 -4.54
C ASN A 80 -4.34 36.17 -5.33
N ALA A 81 -5.10 36.60 -6.35
CA ALA A 81 -5.88 35.71 -7.22
C ALA A 81 -5.01 34.71 -8.01
N SER A 82 -3.84 35.14 -8.52
CA SER A 82 -2.94 34.27 -9.28
C SER A 82 -2.16 33.29 -8.39
N ILE A 83 -1.80 33.75 -7.17
CA ILE A 83 -1.21 32.89 -6.15
C ILE A 83 -2.18 31.77 -5.79
N ALA A 84 -3.44 32.11 -5.51
CA ALA A 84 -4.48 31.14 -5.18
C ALA A 84 -4.67 30.11 -6.30
N ALA A 85 -4.73 30.54 -7.58
CA ALA A 85 -4.87 29.62 -8.72
C ALA A 85 -3.71 28.62 -8.82
N SER A 86 -2.47 29.07 -8.57
CA SER A 86 -1.28 28.21 -8.64
C SER A 86 -1.25 27.19 -7.51
N ILE A 87 -1.62 27.61 -6.30
CA ILE A 87 -1.72 26.72 -5.13
C ILE A 87 -2.86 25.71 -5.30
N THR A 88 -4.03 26.14 -5.77
CA THR A 88 -5.14 25.22 -6.05
C THR A 88 -4.76 24.18 -7.12
N THR A 89 -4.01 24.56 -8.15
CA THR A 89 -3.52 23.62 -9.18
C THR A 89 -2.52 22.61 -8.60
N TRP A 90 -1.60 23.07 -7.74
CA TRP A 90 -0.65 22.18 -7.02
C TRP A 90 -1.37 21.17 -6.11
N ILE A 91 -2.34 21.66 -5.33
CA ILE A 91 -3.14 20.84 -4.42
C ILE A 91 -3.94 19.80 -5.23
N GLY A 92 -4.61 20.23 -6.30
CA GLY A 92 -5.38 19.33 -7.17
C GLY A 92 -4.51 18.22 -7.77
N THR A 93 -3.30 18.55 -8.22
CA THR A 93 -2.35 17.56 -8.78
C THR A 93 -1.88 16.57 -7.71
N SER A 94 -1.59 17.06 -6.49
CA SER A 94 -1.17 16.21 -5.37
C SER A 94 -2.26 15.19 -4.99
N TYR A 95 -3.55 15.56 -5.03
CA TYR A 95 -4.66 14.64 -4.77
C TYR A 95 -4.95 13.67 -5.93
N LEU A 96 -4.72 14.09 -7.18
CA LEU A 96 -4.93 13.22 -8.34
C LEU A 96 -3.82 12.15 -8.47
N THR A 97 -2.61 12.44 -7.99
CA THR A 97 -1.46 11.53 -8.06
C THR A 97 -1.71 10.16 -7.41
N PRO A 98 -2.18 10.05 -6.15
CA PRO A 98 -2.47 8.75 -5.54
C PRO A 98 -3.66 8.04 -6.19
N PHE A 99 -4.63 8.79 -6.74
CA PHE A 99 -5.75 8.19 -7.50
C PHE A 99 -5.25 7.50 -8.78
N ILE A 100 -4.41 8.19 -9.55
CA ILE A 100 -3.78 7.61 -10.75
C ILE A 100 -2.86 6.45 -10.36
N GLY A 101 -2.10 6.61 -9.26
CA GLY A 101 -1.23 5.56 -8.72
C GLY A 101 -1.99 4.30 -8.32
N ALA A 102 -3.16 4.45 -7.69
CA ALA A 102 -4.05 3.34 -7.34
C ALA A 102 -4.60 2.63 -8.59
N LEU A 103 -5.09 3.39 -9.58
CA LEU A 103 -5.55 2.82 -10.85
C LEU A 103 -4.44 2.02 -11.57
N ILE A 104 -3.21 2.54 -11.54
CA ILE A 104 -2.05 1.84 -12.09
C ILE A 104 -1.74 0.59 -11.25
N ALA A 105 -1.74 0.68 -9.93
CA ALA A 105 -1.49 -0.46 -9.04
C ALA A 105 -2.50 -1.60 -9.25
N ASP A 106 -3.80 -1.26 -9.34
CA ASP A 106 -4.88 -2.21 -9.59
C ASP A 106 -4.80 -2.82 -11.00
N SER A 107 -4.37 -2.03 -11.98
CA SER A 107 -4.14 -2.54 -13.35
C SER A 107 -2.90 -3.45 -13.43
N CYS A 108 -1.86 -3.15 -12.65
CA CYS A 108 -0.55 -3.80 -12.68
C CYS A 108 -0.53 -5.23 -12.15
N TRP A 109 -1.45 -5.63 -11.27
CA TRP A 109 -1.37 -6.95 -10.64
C TRP A 109 -1.99 -8.10 -11.45
N GLY A 110 -2.75 -7.86 -12.52
CA GLY A 110 -3.39 -8.95 -13.29
C GLY A 110 -3.45 -8.83 -14.80
N ARG A 111 -3.34 -7.62 -15.39
CA ARG A 111 -3.52 -7.41 -16.84
C ARG A 111 -2.46 -6.55 -17.49
N TYR A 112 -1.78 -5.69 -16.73
CA TYR A 112 -0.79 -4.78 -17.30
C TYR A 112 0.46 -5.51 -17.82
N LYS A 113 0.90 -6.60 -17.18
CA LYS A 113 2.08 -7.34 -17.65
C LYS A 113 1.91 -7.90 -19.06
N THR A 114 0.75 -8.44 -19.41
CA THR A 114 0.49 -8.97 -20.75
C THR A 114 0.32 -7.86 -21.78
N ILE A 115 -0.38 -6.78 -21.45
CA ILE A 115 -0.52 -5.63 -22.35
C ILE A 115 0.83 -4.93 -22.56
N PHE A 116 1.60 -4.69 -21.51
CA PHE A 116 2.92 -4.06 -21.58
C PHE A 116 3.91 -4.91 -22.40
N VAL A 117 3.96 -6.23 -22.17
CA VAL A 117 4.80 -7.14 -22.96
C VAL A 117 4.34 -7.19 -24.42
N SER A 118 3.02 -7.27 -24.67
CA SER A 118 2.48 -7.25 -26.03
C SER A 118 2.81 -5.95 -26.77
N THR A 119 2.68 -4.81 -26.10
CA THR A 119 3.01 -3.48 -26.66
C THR A 119 4.51 -3.34 -26.89
N LEU A 120 5.35 -3.81 -25.95
CA LEU A 120 6.81 -3.75 -26.10
C LEU A 120 7.30 -4.64 -27.26
N ILE A 121 6.72 -5.83 -27.41
CA ILE A 121 6.99 -6.71 -28.56
C ILE A 121 6.55 -6.02 -29.86
N PHE A 122 5.34 -5.47 -29.91
CA PHE A 122 4.85 -4.77 -31.10
C PHE A 122 5.72 -3.57 -31.50
N LEU A 123 6.23 -2.80 -30.52
CA LEU A 123 7.05 -1.62 -30.76
C LEU A 123 8.52 -1.96 -31.10
N LEU A 124 9.02 -3.12 -30.68
CA LEU A 124 10.34 -3.63 -31.07
C LEU A 124 10.35 -4.38 -32.40
N LEU A 125 9.23 -5.04 -32.75
CA LEU A 125 9.08 -5.76 -34.04
C LEU A 125 8.50 -4.88 -35.16
N GLY A 126 7.83 -3.78 -34.82
CA GLY A 126 7.32 -2.80 -35.77
C GLY A 126 8.38 -1.72 -36.05
N PRO A 127 8.97 -1.66 -37.26
CA PRO A 127 9.73 -0.49 -37.69
C PRO A 127 8.85 0.76 -37.84
#